data_AF-A0A960XPU8-F1
#
_entry.id   AF-A0A960XPU8-F1
#
_cell.length_a   1.000
_cell.length_b   1.000
_cell.length_c   1.000
_cell.angle_alpha   90.00
_cell.angle_beta   90.00
_cell.angle_gamma   90.00
#
_symmetry.space_group_name_H-M   'P 1'
#
loop_
_entity.id
_entity.type
_entity.pdbx_description
1 polymer ?
#
loop_
_entity_poly.entity_id
_entity_poly.type
_entity_poly.pdbx_seq_one_letter_code
_entity_poly.pdbx_strand_id
1 'polypeptide(L)'
;MKYPPLKTLIVSLVAGFAGPLSAQTTWTGATNTALNNAGNWDTGLPDSAGNPGTIPAEAGAITHSFNLNGYFVTQNGGTLTSSVAFSPSNGSWTLNDGGSLTTGVTISLQNIDDGHQDLIMNGGTLGATQLNVSSTGTNRSASFTMSGGTATLSGRLDINAGGSVTINGGSLTAASNRMNDASTTLTINGGGIDLGTEFGRSGSIFMNGGSTTADSLSTYAGFGMTFGGTTAGSLTVGALGGSFMPPNRYFDWLTGSQMTFTVADTADWAEAEWTANRMFFNGGSGSDLGLSWADAINPLIGFDAGGGTYFDWNGTSRTLALVTAVPEPSSFALLGVGMTALVVFRRRRNA
;
A
#
# COMPACT_ATOMS: atom_id res chain seq x y z
N MET A 1 21.61 -5.59 -73.02
CA MET A 1 21.11 -6.50 -71.95
C MET A 1 21.77 -6.09 -70.64
N LYS A 2 20.95 -5.83 -69.62
CA LYS A 2 21.35 -5.32 -68.29
C LYS A 2 21.78 -6.48 -67.40
N TYR A 3 22.91 -6.34 -66.71
CA TYR A 3 23.26 -7.22 -65.58
C TYR A 3 22.34 -6.94 -64.38
N PRO A 4 21.87 -7.95 -63.63
CA PRO A 4 21.13 -7.73 -62.40
C PRO A 4 22.08 -7.35 -61.24
N PRO A 5 21.62 -6.57 -60.25
CA PRO A 5 22.46 -6.10 -59.16
C PRO A 5 22.73 -7.21 -58.13
N LEU A 6 23.96 -7.16 -57.58
CA LEU A 6 24.45 -7.94 -56.45
C LEU A 6 23.46 -7.88 -55.27
N LYS A 7 22.92 -9.04 -54.87
CA LYS A 7 22.23 -9.20 -53.59
C LYS A 7 23.27 -9.41 -52.50
N THR A 8 23.57 -8.37 -51.74
CA THR A 8 24.37 -8.46 -50.51
C THR A 8 23.58 -9.28 -49.48
N LEU A 9 23.98 -10.53 -49.29
CA LEU A 9 23.47 -11.41 -48.24
C LEU A 9 24.09 -10.97 -46.92
N ILE A 10 23.36 -10.14 -46.15
CA ILE A 10 23.71 -9.88 -44.74
C ILE A 10 23.32 -11.13 -43.97
N VAL A 11 24.30 -12.00 -43.73
CA VAL A 11 24.18 -13.08 -42.74
C VAL A 11 24.31 -12.42 -41.37
N SER A 12 23.19 -11.99 -40.80
CA SER A 12 23.13 -11.62 -39.39
C SER A 12 23.31 -12.89 -38.56
N LEU A 13 24.55 -13.15 -38.14
CA LEU A 13 24.87 -14.12 -37.12
C LEU A 13 24.23 -13.63 -35.81
N VAL A 14 23.00 -14.08 -35.53
CA VAL A 14 22.40 -13.97 -34.20
C VAL A 14 23.22 -14.91 -33.31
N ALA A 15 24.33 -14.41 -32.79
CA ALA A 15 24.92 -14.95 -31.58
C ALA A 15 23.91 -14.66 -30.46
N GLY A 16 22.93 -15.54 -30.33
CA GLY A 16 22.10 -15.60 -29.15
C GLY A 16 23.05 -15.84 -27.99
N PHE A 17 23.39 -14.78 -27.28
CA PHE A 17 23.94 -14.88 -25.94
C PHE A 17 22.88 -15.63 -25.13
N ALA A 18 23.00 -16.95 -25.08
CA ALA A 18 22.37 -17.76 -24.06
C ALA A 18 23.01 -17.28 -22.75
N GLY A 19 22.43 -16.23 -22.17
CA GLY A 19 22.71 -15.88 -20.79
C GLY A 19 22.48 -17.14 -19.95
N PRO A 20 23.20 -17.29 -18.83
CA PRO A 20 22.94 -18.39 -17.93
C PRO A 20 21.44 -18.40 -17.61
N LEU A 21 20.76 -19.48 -17.99
CA LEU A 21 19.43 -19.79 -17.48
C LEU A 21 19.61 -19.93 -15.98
N SER A 22 19.14 -18.95 -15.22
CA SER A 22 19.00 -19.05 -13.76
C SER A 22 18.23 -20.34 -13.48
N ALA A 23 18.90 -21.33 -12.90
CA ALA A 23 18.23 -22.57 -12.53
C ALA A 23 17.23 -22.23 -11.41
N GLN A 24 15.95 -22.47 -11.66
CA GLN A 24 14.92 -22.38 -10.63
C GLN A 24 14.89 -23.73 -9.91
N THR A 25 14.99 -23.70 -8.60
CA THR A 25 14.90 -24.91 -7.78
C THR A 25 13.47 -25.15 -7.32
N THR A 26 13.01 -26.39 -7.33
CA THR A 26 11.64 -26.75 -6.93
C THR A 26 11.67 -27.61 -5.67
N TRP A 27 10.78 -27.32 -4.73
CA TRP A 27 10.59 -28.13 -3.55
C TRP A 27 10.06 -29.52 -3.93
N THR A 28 10.79 -30.56 -3.55
CA THR A 28 10.46 -31.97 -3.74
C THR A 28 10.39 -32.74 -2.42
N GLY A 29 10.68 -32.07 -1.30
CA GLY A 29 10.69 -32.66 0.03
C GLY A 29 9.33 -33.21 0.46
N ALA A 30 9.36 -34.29 1.24
CA ALA A 30 8.16 -34.84 1.88
C ALA A 30 7.54 -33.84 2.88
N THR A 31 6.29 -34.09 3.24
CA THR A 31 5.59 -33.33 4.29
C THR A 31 6.37 -33.33 5.61
N ASN A 32 6.37 -32.20 6.33
CA ASN A 32 7.04 -31.99 7.61
C ASN A 32 8.56 -32.20 7.58
N THR A 33 9.18 -31.91 6.44
CA THR A 33 10.65 -31.87 6.34
C THR A 33 11.15 -30.42 6.37
N ALA A 34 12.41 -30.25 6.77
CA ALA A 34 13.01 -28.93 6.99
C ALA A 34 13.26 -28.17 5.67
N LEU A 35 12.82 -26.90 5.61
CA LEU A 35 12.99 -26.05 4.43
C LEU A 35 14.47 -25.85 4.02
N ASN A 36 15.39 -25.86 4.99
CA ASN A 36 16.82 -25.65 4.79
C ASN A 36 17.62 -26.93 4.48
N ASN A 37 16.95 -28.07 4.29
CA ASN A 37 17.61 -29.28 3.83
C ASN A 37 17.75 -29.25 2.30
N ALA A 38 18.98 -29.16 1.79
CA ALA A 38 19.27 -29.12 0.35
C ALA A 38 18.67 -30.33 -0.41
N GLY A 39 18.55 -31.50 0.23
CA GLY A 39 17.97 -32.70 -0.38
C GLY A 39 16.45 -32.62 -0.63
N ASN A 40 15.78 -31.60 -0.10
CA ASN A 40 14.36 -31.32 -0.37
C ASN A 40 14.15 -30.43 -1.61
N TRP A 41 15.23 -30.06 -2.29
CA TRP A 41 15.22 -29.18 -3.44
C TRP A 41 15.94 -29.87 -4.61
N ASP A 42 15.35 -29.82 -5.80
CA ASP A 42 15.85 -30.58 -6.96
C ASP A 42 17.22 -30.13 -7.47
N THR A 43 17.55 -28.84 -7.32
CA THR A 43 18.81 -28.23 -7.79
C THR A 43 19.57 -27.51 -6.67
N GLY A 44 19.30 -27.88 -5.41
CA GLY A 44 19.92 -27.29 -4.23
C GLY A 44 19.11 -26.15 -3.62
N LEU A 45 19.64 -25.52 -2.58
CA LEU A 45 18.93 -24.50 -1.81
C LEU A 45 18.68 -23.22 -2.63
N PRO A 46 17.56 -22.51 -2.41
CA PRO A 46 17.23 -21.28 -3.13
C PRO A 46 17.97 -20.06 -2.57
N ASP A 47 19.30 -20.10 -2.61
CA ASP A 47 20.23 -19.26 -1.83
C ASP A 47 20.70 -17.97 -2.52
N SER A 48 20.14 -17.64 -3.69
CA SER A 48 20.44 -16.39 -4.38
C SER A 48 19.33 -15.98 -5.34
N ALA A 49 19.31 -14.70 -5.72
CA ALA A 49 18.37 -14.20 -6.74
C ALA A 49 18.56 -14.89 -8.12
N GLY A 50 19.75 -15.43 -8.39
CA GLY A 50 20.05 -16.22 -9.59
C GLY A 50 19.65 -17.70 -9.48
N ASN A 51 19.23 -18.16 -8.30
CA ASN A 51 18.79 -19.51 -8.01
C ASN A 51 17.53 -19.48 -7.12
N PRO A 52 16.40 -18.94 -7.60
CA PRO A 52 15.19 -18.85 -6.79
C PRO A 52 14.51 -20.21 -6.63
N GLY A 53 13.84 -20.40 -5.50
CA GLY A 53 13.08 -21.60 -5.17
C GLY A 53 11.60 -21.46 -5.42
N THR A 54 10.92 -22.56 -5.75
CA THR A 54 9.46 -22.62 -5.80
C THR A 54 8.90 -23.76 -4.98
N ILE A 55 7.96 -23.42 -4.10
CA ILE A 55 7.11 -24.39 -3.41
C ILE A 55 5.84 -24.55 -4.26
N PRO A 56 5.62 -25.73 -4.87
CA PRO A 56 4.49 -25.94 -5.76
C PRO A 56 3.17 -26.06 -4.97
N ALA A 57 2.04 -26.01 -5.69
CA ALA A 57 0.73 -25.92 -5.04
C ALA A 57 0.38 -27.17 -4.23
N GLU A 58 0.80 -28.32 -4.73
CA GLU A 58 0.61 -29.66 -4.19
C GLU A 58 1.57 -30.02 -3.04
N ALA A 59 2.50 -29.12 -2.69
CA ALA A 59 3.38 -29.37 -1.55
C ALA A 59 2.54 -29.53 -0.27
N GLY A 60 2.86 -30.57 0.51
CA GLY A 60 2.24 -30.78 1.82
C GLY A 60 2.65 -29.69 2.83
N ALA A 61 2.31 -29.90 4.10
CA ALA A 61 2.84 -29.06 5.17
C ALA A 61 4.38 -29.09 5.17
N ILE A 62 5.01 -27.92 5.27
CA ILE A 62 6.47 -27.77 5.37
C ILE A 62 6.77 -27.23 6.76
N THR A 63 7.82 -27.75 7.38
CA THR A 63 8.31 -27.26 8.67
C THR A 63 9.53 -26.38 8.44
N HIS A 64 9.52 -25.17 8.97
CA HIS A 64 10.72 -24.33 9.02
C HIS A 64 11.46 -24.55 10.35
N SER A 65 12.75 -24.89 10.26
CA SER A 65 13.67 -25.04 11.39
C SER A 65 14.90 -24.12 11.23
N PHE A 66 14.69 -22.84 11.53
CA PHE A 66 15.68 -21.76 11.72
C PHE A 66 16.57 -21.35 10.52
N ASN A 67 16.83 -20.04 10.46
CA ASN A 67 17.77 -19.33 9.58
C ASN A 67 17.50 -19.48 8.06
N LEU A 68 16.78 -18.50 7.50
CA LEU A 68 16.51 -18.36 6.06
C LEU A 68 17.31 -17.20 5.47
N ASN A 69 18.60 -17.13 5.79
CA ASN A 69 19.49 -16.12 5.25
C ASN A 69 19.84 -16.41 3.78
N GLY A 70 19.61 -15.43 2.90
CA GLY A 70 19.87 -15.54 1.47
C GLY A 70 18.78 -16.26 0.68
N TYR A 71 17.62 -16.57 1.28
CA TYR A 71 16.60 -17.38 0.61
C TYR A 71 15.72 -16.52 -0.31
N PHE A 72 15.53 -16.98 -1.55
CA PHE A 72 14.65 -16.37 -2.55
C PHE A 72 13.57 -17.38 -2.94
N VAL A 73 12.40 -17.34 -2.28
CA VAL A 73 11.38 -18.38 -2.43
C VAL A 73 10.08 -17.79 -2.94
N THR A 74 9.48 -18.46 -3.93
CA THR A 74 8.10 -18.25 -4.37
C THR A 74 7.24 -19.43 -3.92
N GLN A 75 6.20 -19.16 -3.15
CA GLN A 75 5.26 -20.15 -2.66
C GLN A 75 3.94 -20.05 -3.44
N ASN A 76 3.71 -20.99 -4.36
CA ASN A 76 2.49 -21.11 -5.17
C ASN A 76 1.44 -22.02 -4.53
N GLY A 77 1.76 -22.64 -3.40
CA GLY A 77 0.81 -23.29 -2.52
C GLY A 77 1.50 -23.98 -1.34
N GLY A 78 0.92 -25.08 -0.88
CA GLY A 78 1.34 -25.72 0.37
C GLY A 78 1.18 -24.82 1.60
N THR A 79 1.43 -25.41 2.77
CA THR A 79 1.36 -24.69 4.06
C THR A 79 2.72 -24.73 4.73
N LEU A 80 3.38 -23.58 4.81
CA LEU A 80 4.56 -23.43 5.64
C LEU A 80 4.11 -23.12 7.07
N THR A 81 4.36 -24.06 7.97
CA THR A 81 4.12 -23.86 9.40
C THR A 81 5.44 -23.68 10.14
N SER A 82 5.47 -22.75 11.08
CA SER A 82 6.62 -22.58 11.96
C SER A 82 6.17 -22.39 13.40
N SER A 83 6.76 -23.18 14.29
CA SER A 83 6.64 -22.98 15.75
C SER A 83 7.58 -21.89 16.27
N VAL A 84 8.41 -21.33 15.39
CA VAL A 84 9.43 -20.33 15.69
C VAL A 84 9.25 -19.10 14.81
N ALA A 85 10.01 -18.04 15.11
CA ALA A 85 9.93 -16.82 14.33
C ALA A 85 10.33 -17.09 12.87
N PHE A 86 9.50 -16.65 11.94
CA PHE A 86 9.83 -16.68 10.52
C PHE A 86 10.59 -15.40 10.19
N SER A 87 11.88 -15.52 9.90
CA SER A 87 12.78 -14.38 9.73
C SER A 87 13.70 -14.63 8.54
N PRO A 88 13.22 -14.43 7.29
CA PRO A 88 14.10 -14.42 6.13
C PRO A 88 15.05 -13.23 6.25
N SER A 89 16.34 -13.45 6.02
CA SER A 89 17.32 -12.37 5.97
C SER A 89 18.01 -12.32 4.62
N ASN A 90 18.38 -11.12 4.15
CA ASN A 90 19.06 -10.91 2.86
C ASN A 90 18.42 -11.68 1.68
N GLY A 91 17.10 -11.70 1.62
CA GLY A 91 16.35 -12.57 0.72
C GLY A 91 14.94 -12.05 0.44
N SER A 92 14.18 -12.80 -0.33
CA SER A 92 12.80 -12.47 -0.68
C SER A 92 11.89 -13.68 -0.53
N TRP A 93 10.73 -13.47 0.06
CA TRP A 93 9.67 -14.46 0.13
C TRP A 93 8.43 -13.94 -0.58
N THR A 94 8.00 -14.63 -1.62
CA THR A 94 6.77 -14.32 -2.35
C THR A 94 5.72 -15.37 -2.05
N LEU A 95 4.57 -14.96 -1.51
CA LEU A 95 3.38 -15.77 -1.29
C LEU A 95 2.36 -15.47 -2.39
N ASN A 96 2.07 -16.46 -3.23
CA ASN A 96 1.08 -16.38 -4.29
C ASN A 96 -0.23 -17.09 -3.87
N ASP A 97 -1.23 -17.05 -4.76
CA ASP A 97 -2.52 -17.72 -4.55
C ASP A 97 -2.34 -19.19 -4.20
N GLY A 98 -3.06 -19.64 -3.17
CA GLY A 98 -2.99 -21.01 -2.64
C GLY A 98 -1.90 -21.23 -1.59
N GLY A 99 -0.92 -20.32 -1.47
CA GLY A 99 0.12 -20.38 -0.44
C GLY A 99 -0.42 -20.06 0.96
N SER A 100 0.09 -20.76 1.97
CA SER A 100 -0.14 -20.40 3.37
C SER A 100 1.19 -20.31 4.13
N LEU A 101 1.42 -19.18 4.81
CA LEU A 101 2.50 -19.00 5.77
C LEU A 101 1.88 -18.75 7.15
N THR A 102 1.98 -19.73 8.05
CA THR A 102 1.44 -19.61 9.41
C THR A 102 2.51 -19.84 10.45
N THR A 103 2.70 -18.88 11.34
CA THR A 103 3.54 -19.01 12.53
C THR A 103 2.74 -18.71 13.79
N GLY A 104 2.98 -19.46 14.87
CA GLY A 104 2.39 -19.16 16.17
C GLY A 104 3.00 -17.93 16.85
N VAL A 105 4.05 -17.35 16.28
CA VAL A 105 4.84 -16.26 16.88
C VAL A 105 4.99 -15.08 15.91
N THR A 106 6.20 -14.53 15.76
CA THR A 106 6.46 -13.33 14.95
C THR A 106 6.99 -13.70 13.56
N ILE A 107 6.48 -13.02 12.53
CA ILE A 107 7.18 -12.84 11.26
C ILE A 107 8.05 -11.59 11.41
N SER A 108 9.36 -11.73 11.23
CA SER A 108 10.33 -10.68 11.46
C SER A 108 11.12 -10.41 10.19
N LEU A 109 10.84 -9.30 9.53
CA LEU A 109 11.63 -8.76 8.43
C LEU A 109 12.59 -7.74 9.05
N GLN A 110 13.75 -8.21 9.49
CA GLN A 110 14.76 -7.41 10.16
C GLN A 110 16.05 -7.42 9.35
N ASN A 111 16.31 -6.30 8.68
CA ASN A 111 17.52 -6.15 7.91
C ASN A 111 18.68 -5.62 8.76
N ILE A 112 19.60 -6.52 9.08
CA ILE A 112 20.77 -6.30 9.94
C ILE A 112 22.06 -6.27 9.11
N ASP A 113 22.02 -6.69 7.85
CA ASP A 113 23.17 -6.71 6.91
C ASP A 113 22.88 -5.83 5.69
N ASP A 114 23.83 -5.68 4.77
CA ASP A 114 23.72 -4.83 3.57
C ASP A 114 22.82 -5.42 2.47
N GLY A 115 21.79 -6.19 2.84
CA GLY A 115 20.86 -6.83 1.92
C GLY A 115 19.57 -6.05 1.72
N HIS A 116 18.60 -6.71 1.08
CA HIS A 116 17.19 -6.34 1.05
C HIS A 116 16.39 -7.51 1.65
N GLN A 117 15.29 -7.21 2.34
CA GLN A 117 14.39 -8.22 2.88
C GLN A 117 12.95 -7.89 2.51
N ASP A 118 12.37 -8.73 1.67
CA ASP A 118 11.02 -8.49 1.16
C ASP A 118 10.12 -9.68 1.44
N LEU A 119 8.96 -9.40 2.02
CA LEU A 119 7.84 -10.33 2.03
C LEU A 119 6.75 -9.77 1.10
N ILE A 120 6.53 -10.47 0.00
CA ILE A 120 5.56 -10.09 -1.03
C ILE A 120 4.40 -11.06 -0.94
N MET A 121 3.19 -10.56 -0.79
CA MET A 121 1.97 -11.33 -0.72
C MET A 121 1.06 -10.93 -1.88
N ASN A 122 1.15 -11.66 -2.99
CA ASN A 122 0.26 -11.46 -4.13
C ASN A 122 -1.12 -12.09 -3.88
N GLY A 123 -1.18 -13.09 -3.00
CA GLY A 123 -2.37 -13.86 -2.67
C GLY A 123 -2.17 -14.76 -1.45
N GLY A 124 -3.07 -15.71 -1.25
CA GLY A 124 -2.93 -16.74 -0.21
C GLY A 124 -3.27 -16.26 1.22
N THR A 125 -2.68 -16.91 2.22
CA THR A 125 -2.93 -16.65 3.65
C THR A 125 -1.65 -16.45 4.44
N LEU A 126 -1.61 -15.39 5.24
CA LEU A 126 -0.55 -15.14 6.21
C LEU A 126 -1.15 -15.12 7.61
N GLY A 127 -0.65 -15.97 8.50
CA GLY A 127 -1.08 -16.04 9.90
C GLY A 127 0.12 -15.87 10.84
N ALA A 128 0.06 -14.89 11.73
CA ALA A 128 1.10 -14.71 12.75
C ALA A 128 0.53 -14.10 14.03
N THR A 129 1.27 -14.13 15.12
CA THR A 129 0.99 -13.25 16.26
C THR A 129 1.39 -11.81 15.95
N GLN A 130 2.50 -11.63 15.23
CA GLN A 130 3.02 -10.30 14.93
C GLN A 130 3.74 -10.30 13.59
N LEU A 131 3.63 -9.21 12.84
CA LEU A 131 4.51 -8.88 11.74
C LEU A 131 5.37 -7.68 12.15
N ASN A 132 6.69 -7.85 12.14
CA ASN A 132 7.66 -6.81 12.44
C ASN A 132 8.45 -6.50 11.17
N VAL A 133 8.41 -5.25 10.71
CA VAL A 133 9.15 -4.76 9.55
C VAL A 133 10.13 -3.68 10.00
N SER A 134 11.43 -3.94 9.90
CA SER A 134 12.48 -3.04 10.40
C SER A 134 13.74 -3.13 9.55
N SER A 135 14.37 -1.98 9.33
CA SER A 135 15.67 -1.89 8.68
C SER A 135 16.62 -0.98 9.46
N THR A 136 17.81 -1.47 9.79
CA THR A 136 18.78 -0.70 10.56
C THR A 136 19.97 -0.31 9.68
N GLY A 137 19.95 0.86 9.06
CA GLY A 137 21.07 1.38 8.26
C GLY A 137 20.62 2.20 7.05
N THR A 138 21.54 2.96 6.45
CA THR A 138 21.23 3.93 5.37
C THR A 138 21.00 3.31 3.99
N ASN A 139 21.39 2.04 3.79
CA ASN A 139 21.30 1.33 2.50
C ASN A 139 20.53 0.01 2.60
N ARG A 140 19.65 -0.11 3.59
CA ARG A 140 18.95 -1.36 3.90
C ARG A 140 17.46 -1.12 3.80
N SER A 141 16.73 -2.06 3.21
CA SER A 141 15.27 -2.04 3.26
C SER A 141 14.74 -3.35 3.84
N ALA A 142 13.66 -3.22 4.62
CA ALA A 142 12.78 -4.32 4.93
C ALA A 142 11.39 -3.89 4.50
N SER A 143 10.75 -4.67 3.63
CA SER A 143 9.44 -4.34 3.09
C SER A 143 8.45 -5.48 3.21
N PHE A 144 7.20 -5.13 3.51
CA PHE A 144 6.06 -6.01 3.33
C PHE A 144 5.12 -5.40 2.29
N THR A 145 4.88 -6.14 1.20
CA THR A 145 3.96 -5.71 0.14
C THR A 145 2.83 -6.70 0.01
N MET A 146 1.58 -6.25 0.12
CA MET A 146 0.39 -7.08 -0.02
C MET A 146 -0.46 -6.58 -1.18
N SER A 147 -0.61 -7.39 -2.23
CA SER A 147 -1.46 -7.08 -3.39
C SER A 147 -2.78 -7.87 -3.40
N GLY A 148 -2.88 -8.92 -2.58
CA GLY A 148 -4.07 -9.76 -2.45
C GLY A 148 -4.01 -10.71 -1.26
N GLY A 149 -5.00 -11.59 -1.14
CA GLY A 149 -5.08 -12.61 -0.08
C GLY A 149 -5.54 -12.08 1.28
N THR A 150 -5.27 -12.83 2.34
CA THR A 150 -5.67 -12.51 3.73
C THR A 150 -4.51 -12.64 4.71
N ALA A 151 -4.16 -11.55 5.38
CA ALA A 151 -3.19 -11.52 6.46
C ALA A 151 -3.91 -11.32 7.80
N THR A 152 -3.69 -12.23 8.74
CA THR A 152 -4.28 -12.17 10.08
C THR A 152 -3.18 -12.20 11.13
N LEU A 153 -3.08 -11.10 11.87
CA LEU A 153 -2.16 -10.92 12.98
C LEU A 153 -2.96 -10.92 14.28
N SER A 154 -2.81 -11.95 15.13
CA SER A 154 -3.55 -11.97 16.40
C SER A 154 -3.11 -10.88 17.39
N GLY A 155 -1.91 -10.33 17.17
CA GLY A 155 -1.33 -9.22 17.91
C GLY A 155 -1.14 -8.00 17.01
N ARG A 156 0.07 -7.76 16.52
CA ARG A 156 0.46 -6.42 16.02
C ARG A 156 1.12 -6.42 14.65
N LEU A 157 0.88 -5.36 13.89
CA LEU A 157 1.75 -4.91 12.81
C LEU A 157 2.70 -3.83 13.36
N ASP A 158 3.98 -4.17 13.55
CA ASP A 158 5.01 -3.23 13.97
C ASP A 158 5.85 -2.81 12.76
N ILE A 159 5.85 -1.51 12.46
CA ILE A 159 6.73 -0.88 11.46
C ILE A 159 7.75 -0.07 12.24
N ASN A 160 9.01 -0.44 12.12
CA ASN A 160 10.13 0.17 12.84
C ASN A 160 11.03 0.95 11.86
N ALA A 161 12.07 1.60 12.39
CA ALA A 161 12.99 2.43 11.60
C ALA A 161 13.36 1.77 10.28
N GLY A 162 13.29 2.53 9.18
CA GLY A 162 13.58 2.08 7.82
C GLY A 162 12.67 0.98 7.24
N GLY A 163 11.65 0.54 7.98
CA GLY A 163 10.66 -0.42 7.51
C GLY A 163 9.57 0.23 6.66
N SER A 164 9.10 -0.48 5.62
CA SER A 164 8.00 -0.04 4.78
C SER A 164 6.93 -1.12 4.62
N VAL A 165 5.67 -0.70 4.62
CA VAL A 165 4.52 -1.57 4.34
C VAL A 165 3.70 -0.95 3.22
N THR A 166 3.36 -1.74 2.21
CA THR A 166 2.49 -1.33 1.10
C THR A 166 1.34 -2.31 0.94
N ILE A 167 0.10 -1.82 1.05
CA ILE A 167 -1.13 -2.60 0.84
C ILE A 167 -1.82 -2.10 -0.43
N ASN A 168 -1.72 -2.87 -1.51
CA ASN A 168 -2.41 -2.60 -2.78
C ASN A 168 -3.78 -3.28 -2.84
N GLY A 169 -4.00 -4.34 -2.06
CA GLY A 169 -5.24 -5.12 -2.06
C GLY A 169 -5.27 -6.19 -0.97
N GLY A 170 -6.35 -6.99 -0.97
CA GLY A 170 -6.58 -8.05 0.02
C GLY A 170 -7.17 -7.56 1.35
N SER A 171 -7.05 -8.38 2.40
CA SER A 171 -7.55 -8.09 3.75
C SER A 171 -6.45 -8.28 4.80
N LEU A 172 -6.12 -7.24 5.56
CA LEU A 172 -5.22 -7.29 6.70
C LEU A 172 -6.00 -7.03 7.99
N THR A 173 -5.96 -7.97 8.93
CA THR A 173 -6.51 -7.77 10.28
C THR A 173 -5.39 -7.87 11.31
N ALA A 174 -5.31 -6.90 12.21
CA ALA A 174 -4.41 -6.94 13.37
C ALA A 174 -5.11 -6.38 14.62
N ALA A 175 -4.69 -6.79 15.82
CA ALA A 175 -5.22 -6.19 17.05
C ALA A 175 -4.68 -4.75 17.27
N SER A 176 -3.52 -4.42 16.70
CA SER A 176 -3.04 -3.04 16.61
C SER A 176 -1.97 -2.85 15.53
N ASN A 177 -1.70 -1.59 15.17
CA ASN A 177 -0.55 -1.17 14.40
C ASN A 177 0.32 -0.21 15.22
N ARG A 178 1.64 -0.33 15.08
CA ARG A 178 2.59 0.54 15.75
C ARG A 178 3.71 0.96 14.80
N MET A 179 3.83 2.26 14.58
CA MET A 179 4.89 2.87 13.77
C MET A 179 5.90 3.59 14.68
N ASN A 180 7.07 3.01 14.92
CA ASN A 180 7.94 3.42 16.02
C ASN A 180 8.95 4.52 15.72
N ASP A 181 9.05 4.98 14.48
CA ASP A 181 10.13 5.87 14.04
C ASP A 181 9.62 6.84 12.96
N ALA A 182 10.21 8.02 12.83
CA ALA A 182 9.83 8.99 11.81
C ALA A 182 10.15 8.53 10.37
N SER A 183 11.08 7.58 10.21
CA SER A 183 11.44 7.00 8.91
C SER A 183 10.50 5.90 8.42
N THR A 184 9.52 5.46 9.22
CA THR A 184 8.61 4.40 8.83
C THR A 184 7.61 4.90 7.79
N THR A 185 7.27 4.04 6.83
CA THR A 185 6.24 4.35 5.82
C THR A 185 5.18 3.26 5.76
N LEU A 186 3.90 3.67 5.76
CA LEU A 186 2.76 2.81 5.45
C LEU A 186 2.01 3.40 4.26
N THR A 187 1.87 2.64 3.18
CA THR A 187 1.13 3.05 1.98
C THR A 187 -0.05 2.13 1.76
N ILE A 188 -1.25 2.70 1.62
CA ILE A 188 -2.50 1.97 1.43
C ILE A 188 -3.12 2.46 0.13
N ASN A 189 -3.04 1.63 -0.92
CA ASN A 189 -3.60 1.92 -2.24
C ASN A 189 -4.94 1.21 -2.47
N GLY A 190 -5.28 0.20 -1.66
CA GLY A 190 -6.49 -0.59 -1.80
C GLY A 190 -6.65 -1.62 -0.67
N GLY A 191 -7.67 -2.47 -0.79
CA GLY A 191 -7.96 -3.54 0.18
C GLY A 191 -8.71 -3.08 1.42
N GLY A 192 -8.90 -4.01 2.36
CA GLY A 192 -9.47 -3.79 3.68
C GLY A 192 -8.43 -3.96 4.77
N ILE A 193 -8.35 -3.00 5.69
CA ILE A 193 -7.45 -3.04 6.84
C ILE A 193 -8.28 -2.82 8.10
N ASP A 194 -8.24 -3.77 9.03
CA ASP A 194 -8.91 -3.66 10.32
C ASP A 194 -7.88 -3.77 11.45
N LEU A 195 -7.71 -2.68 12.19
CA LEU A 195 -6.72 -2.54 13.24
C LEU A 195 -7.43 -2.28 14.55
N GLY A 196 -7.57 -3.30 15.40
CA GLY A 196 -8.39 -3.22 16.61
C GLY A 196 -8.21 -1.91 17.40
N THR A 197 -7.10 -1.73 18.10
CA THR A 197 -6.97 -0.70 19.14
C THR A 197 -6.28 0.59 18.71
N GLU A 198 -5.19 0.49 17.96
CA GLU A 198 -4.30 1.62 17.65
C GLU A 198 -3.89 1.59 16.17
N PHE A 199 -3.99 2.75 15.50
CA PHE A 199 -3.45 2.99 14.17
C PHE A 199 -2.42 4.12 14.21
N GLY A 200 -1.23 3.85 13.66
CA GLY A 200 -0.15 4.83 13.57
C GLY A 200 0.44 5.22 14.91
N ARG A 201 1.66 5.77 14.87
CA ARG A 201 2.28 6.42 16.05
C ARG A 201 3.27 7.49 15.60
N SER A 202 4.25 7.16 14.77
CA SER A 202 5.18 8.09 14.11
C SER A 202 5.29 7.78 12.61
N GLY A 203 5.99 8.63 11.85
CA GLY A 203 6.28 8.40 10.44
C GLY A 203 5.17 8.86 9.50
N SER A 204 5.19 8.35 8.27
CA SER A 204 4.32 8.79 7.19
C SER A 204 3.33 7.70 6.75
N ILE A 205 2.05 8.05 6.71
CA ILE A 205 0.98 7.22 6.18
C ILE A 205 0.44 7.85 4.89
N PHE A 206 0.40 7.07 3.81
CA PHE A 206 -0.15 7.48 2.52
C PHE A 206 -1.42 6.68 2.22
N MET A 207 -2.56 7.35 2.18
CA MET A 207 -3.87 6.77 1.89
C MET A 207 -4.30 7.15 0.47
N ASN A 208 -4.26 6.21 -0.47
CA ASN A 208 -4.61 6.41 -1.88
C ASN A 208 -5.84 5.61 -2.35
N GLY A 209 -6.45 4.85 -1.44
CA GLY A 209 -7.63 4.03 -1.67
C GLY A 209 -7.88 3.07 -0.51
N GLY A 210 -8.78 2.10 -0.70
CA GLY A 210 -9.07 1.05 0.28
C GLY A 210 -9.87 1.54 1.49
N SER A 211 -10.19 0.63 2.41
CA SER A 211 -10.91 0.93 3.65
C SER A 211 -10.07 0.55 4.85
N THR A 212 -9.85 1.47 5.78
CA THR A 212 -9.14 1.23 7.05
C THR A 212 -10.04 1.57 8.23
N THR A 213 -10.15 0.65 9.20
CA THR A 213 -10.86 0.86 10.47
C THR A 213 -9.92 0.69 11.65
N ALA A 214 -10.09 1.52 12.69
CA ALA A 214 -9.44 1.34 13.98
C ALA A 214 -10.22 1.95 15.15
N ASP A 215 -10.01 1.49 16.39
CA ASP A 215 -10.62 2.14 17.56
C ASP A 215 -10.03 3.54 17.78
N SER A 216 -8.73 3.73 17.54
CA SER A 216 -8.10 5.03 17.70
C SER A 216 -6.94 5.28 16.73
N LEU A 217 -6.76 6.55 16.35
CA LEU A 217 -5.54 7.03 15.69
C LEU A 217 -4.63 7.63 16.76
N SER A 218 -3.50 6.99 17.04
CA SER A 218 -2.52 7.45 18.02
C SER A 218 -1.41 8.20 17.30
N THR A 219 -1.14 9.44 17.72
CA THR A 219 -0.16 10.30 17.02
C THR A 219 0.92 10.77 17.97
N TYR A 220 2.18 10.58 17.60
CA TYR A 220 3.38 11.10 18.26
C TYR A 220 4.02 12.17 17.36
N ALA A 221 5.12 12.77 17.83
CA ALA A 221 5.79 13.83 17.11
C ALA A 221 6.32 13.32 15.77
N GLY A 222 6.08 14.10 14.71
CA GLY A 222 6.49 13.71 13.36
C GLY A 222 5.56 12.68 12.71
N PHE A 223 4.32 12.58 13.18
CA PHE A 223 3.28 11.83 12.49
C PHE A 223 2.70 12.65 11.34
N GLY A 224 2.71 12.08 10.14
CA GLY A 224 2.10 12.65 8.95
C GLY A 224 1.16 11.66 8.29
N MET A 225 -0.02 12.11 7.92
CA MET A 225 -0.93 11.36 7.06
C MET A 225 -1.28 12.16 5.83
N THR A 226 -1.15 11.56 4.67
CA THR A 226 -1.51 12.16 3.38
C THR A 226 -2.63 11.37 2.74
N PHE A 227 -3.73 12.05 2.44
CA PHE A 227 -4.88 11.55 1.69
C PHE A 227 -4.73 11.95 0.22
N GLY A 228 -4.48 10.97 -0.63
CA GLY A 228 -4.30 11.14 -2.07
C GLY A 228 -5.14 10.16 -2.87
N GLY A 229 -4.64 9.82 -4.06
CA GLY A 229 -5.20 8.81 -4.94
C GLY A 229 -6.50 9.22 -5.65
N THR A 230 -6.73 8.64 -6.82
CA THR A 230 -7.98 8.80 -7.59
C THR A 230 -8.98 7.66 -7.33
N THR A 231 -8.64 6.74 -6.42
CA THR A 231 -9.50 5.62 -6.04
C THR A 231 -10.21 5.96 -4.74
N ALA A 232 -11.53 5.74 -4.70
CA ALA A 232 -12.31 5.97 -3.49
C ALA A 232 -11.78 5.10 -2.34
N GLY A 233 -11.74 5.69 -1.15
CA GLY A 233 -11.32 4.99 0.06
C GLY A 233 -11.82 5.68 1.33
N SER A 234 -11.56 5.04 2.45
CA SER A 234 -11.97 5.53 3.76
C SER A 234 -10.96 5.20 4.85
N LEU A 235 -10.83 6.12 5.80
CA LEU A 235 -10.29 5.87 7.12
C LEU A 235 -11.40 6.16 8.14
N THR A 236 -11.70 5.20 9.01
CA THR A 236 -12.63 5.39 10.13
C THR A 236 -11.91 5.05 11.43
N VAL A 237 -11.87 6.01 12.35
CA VAL A 237 -11.31 5.80 13.69
C VAL A 237 -12.33 6.19 14.76
N GLY A 238 -12.31 5.51 15.91
CA GLY A 238 -13.14 5.89 17.05
C GLY A 238 -12.75 7.27 17.58
N ALA A 239 -11.48 7.47 17.90
CA ALA A 239 -10.97 8.75 18.41
C ALA A 239 -9.63 9.16 17.79
N LEU A 240 -9.38 10.47 17.73
CA LEU A 240 -8.01 10.99 17.64
C LEU A 240 -7.42 10.90 19.05
N GLY A 241 -6.49 9.98 19.27
CA GLY A 241 -5.97 9.60 20.58
C GLY A 241 -4.46 9.76 20.72
N GLY A 242 -3.97 9.47 21.94
CA GLY A 242 -2.56 9.48 22.31
C GLY A 242 -2.34 10.14 23.68
N SER A 243 -1.72 9.43 24.63
CA SER A 243 -1.30 10.02 25.94
C SER A 243 -0.28 11.15 25.78
N PHE A 244 0.28 11.30 24.58
CA PHE A 244 1.13 12.38 24.17
C PHE A 244 0.49 12.90 22.88
N MET A 245 -0.35 13.94 22.94
CA MET A 245 -0.75 14.67 21.74
C MET A 245 0.25 15.81 21.53
N PRO A 246 1.41 15.58 20.88
CA PRO A 246 2.28 16.68 20.56
C PRO A 246 1.60 17.56 19.49
N PRO A 247 1.96 18.85 19.41
CA PRO A 247 1.49 19.76 18.38
C PRO A 247 1.89 19.37 16.94
N ASN A 248 2.66 18.29 16.76
CA ASN A 248 3.35 17.95 15.51
C ASN A 248 2.73 16.73 14.80
N ARG A 249 1.39 16.72 14.65
CA ARG A 249 0.71 15.85 13.70
C ARG A 249 0.19 16.67 12.53
N TYR A 250 0.10 16.07 11.35
CA TYR A 250 -0.58 16.71 10.23
C TYR A 250 -1.36 15.72 9.36
N PHE A 251 -2.43 16.24 8.76
CA PHE A 251 -3.29 15.56 7.81
C PHE A 251 -3.32 16.39 6.53
N ASP A 252 -2.79 15.87 5.43
CA ASP A 252 -2.68 16.58 4.16
C ASP A 252 -3.56 15.94 3.09
N TRP A 253 -4.49 16.72 2.54
CA TRP A 253 -5.32 16.29 1.40
C TRP A 253 -4.72 16.79 0.10
N LEU A 254 -4.41 15.85 -0.79
CA LEU A 254 -3.94 16.16 -2.14
C LEU A 254 -5.12 16.39 -3.08
N THR A 255 -4.92 17.25 -4.09
CA THR A 255 -5.91 17.48 -5.15
C THR A 255 -6.37 16.18 -5.79
N GLY A 256 -7.69 16.03 -5.94
CA GLY A 256 -8.30 14.87 -6.57
C GLY A 256 -8.44 13.64 -5.67
N SER A 257 -8.06 13.75 -4.38
CA SER A 257 -8.29 12.67 -3.41
C SER A 257 -9.78 12.32 -3.34
N GLN A 258 -10.08 11.02 -3.38
CA GLN A 258 -11.42 10.47 -3.14
C GLN A 258 -11.50 9.75 -1.78
N MET A 259 -10.60 10.12 -0.86
CA MET A 259 -10.57 9.57 0.48
C MET A 259 -11.56 10.30 1.39
N THR A 260 -12.19 9.52 2.27
CA THR A 260 -12.97 10.04 3.39
C THR A 260 -12.26 9.74 4.71
N PHE A 261 -12.38 10.64 5.69
CA PHE A 261 -11.86 10.44 7.03
C PHE A 261 -12.95 10.69 8.07
N THR A 262 -13.25 9.66 8.87
CA THR A 262 -14.26 9.71 9.93
C THR A 262 -13.61 9.53 11.31
N VAL A 263 -13.97 10.41 12.25
CA VAL A 263 -13.60 10.28 13.68
C VAL A 263 -14.87 10.22 14.52
N ALA A 264 -15.19 9.04 15.03
CA ALA A 264 -16.51 8.76 15.62
C ALA A 264 -16.78 9.53 16.90
N ASP A 265 -15.79 9.86 17.73
CA ASP A 265 -15.96 10.34 19.10
C ASP A 265 -15.76 11.85 19.27
N THR A 266 -15.47 12.61 18.22
CA THR A 266 -15.21 14.06 18.31
C THR A 266 -16.00 14.84 17.25
N ALA A 267 -17.02 15.59 17.68
CA ALA A 267 -17.99 16.22 16.77
C ALA A 267 -17.40 17.36 15.90
N ASP A 268 -16.29 17.98 16.30
CA ASP A 268 -15.69 19.14 15.61
C ASP A 268 -14.19 18.96 15.37
N TRP A 269 -13.74 17.71 15.21
CA TRP A 269 -12.31 17.41 15.08
C TRP A 269 -11.68 18.13 13.89
N ALA A 270 -12.38 18.20 12.76
CA ALA A 270 -11.85 18.77 11.53
C ALA A 270 -11.57 20.27 11.67
N GLU A 271 -12.53 21.02 12.23
CA GLU A 271 -12.35 22.44 12.55
C GLU A 271 -11.21 22.68 13.55
N ALA A 272 -11.10 21.82 14.57
CA ALA A 272 -10.05 21.92 15.57
C ALA A 272 -8.65 21.67 14.97
N GLU A 273 -8.49 20.68 14.09
CA GLU A 273 -7.22 20.41 13.39
C GLU A 273 -6.88 21.51 12.36
N TRP A 274 -7.87 22.05 11.65
CA TRP A 274 -7.69 23.19 10.74
C TRP A 274 -7.20 24.43 11.49
N THR A 275 -7.91 24.81 12.56
CA THR A 275 -7.56 25.96 13.41
C THR A 275 -6.19 25.80 14.08
N ALA A 276 -5.77 24.56 14.33
CA ALA A 276 -4.45 24.25 14.87
C ALA A 276 -3.33 24.22 13.81
N ASN A 277 -3.62 24.51 12.53
CA ASN A 277 -2.69 24.35 11.40
C ASN A 277 -2.10 22.94 11.29
N ARG A 278 -2.92 21.93 11.59
CA ARG A 278 -2.59 20.50 11.46
C ARG A 278 -3.35 19.81 10.33
N MET A 279 -4.21 20.54 9.64
CA MET A 279 -4.89 20.10 8.43
C MET A 279 -4.39 20.95 7.26
N PHE A 280 -4.03 20.27 6.18
CA PHE A 280 -3.38 20.84 5.01
C PHE A 280 -4.13 20.47 3.74
N PHE A 281 -4.03 21.33 2.74
CA PHE A 281 -4.42 21.06 1.36
C PHE A 281 -3.20 21.29 0.45
N ASN A 282 -2.74 20.23 -0.20
CA ASN A 282 -1.50 20.21 -1.00
C ASN A 282 -0.31 20.85 -0.26
N GLY A 283 -0.14 20.51 1.02
CA GLY A 283 0.94 21.01 1.86
C GLY A 283 0.79 22.45 2.35
N GLY A 284 -0.30 23.16 2.03
CA GLY A 284 -0.63 24.47 2.60
C GLY A 284 -1.59 24.36 3.79
N SER A 285 -1.25 24.99 4.92
CA SER A 285 -2.15 25.11 6.08
C SER A 285 -3.20 26.22 5.88
N GLY A 286 -4.20 26.29 6.75
CA GLY A 286 -5.18 27.39 6.72
C GLY A 286 -4.54 28.78 6.80
N SER A 287 -3.49 28.94 7.61
CA SER A 287 -2.73 30.20 7.65
C SER A 287 -1.92 30.49 6.38
N ASP A 288 -1.37 29.46 5.73
CA ASP A 288 -0.61 29.65 4.47
C ASP A 288 -1.55 30.03 3.32
N LEU A 289 -2.77 29.50 3.34
CA LEU A 289 -3.80 29.73 2.35
C LEU A 289 -4.63 30.99 2.64
N GLY A 290 -4.53 31.56 3.85
CA GLY A 290 -5.32 32.72 4.27
C GLY A 290 -6.82 32.44 4.39
N LEU A 291 -7.19 31.20 4.73
CA LEU A 291 -8.58 30.73 4.76
C LEU A 291 -9.01 30.36 6.18
N SER A 292 -10.21 30.80 6.57
CA SER A 292 -10.86 30.29 7.78
C SER A 292 -11.42 28.88 7.55
N TRP A 293 -11.80 28.18 8.62
CA TRP A 293 -12.49 26.89 8.48
C TRP A 293 -13.79 27.04 7.67
N ALA A 294 -14.56 28.10 7.93
CA ALA A 294 -15.79 28.40 7.21
C ALA A 294 -15.55 28.60 5.71
N ASP A 295 -14.42 29.18 5.31
CA ASP A 295 -14.06 29.33 3.90
C ASP A 295 -13.63 28.00 3.28
N ALA A 296 -12.86 27.18 4.01
CA ALA A 296 -12.36 25.89 3.56
C ALA A 296 -13.47 24.87 3.28
N ILE A 297 -14.61 24.97 3.98
CA ILE A 297 -15.79 24.12 3.73
C ILE A 297 -16.84 24.78 2.83
N ASN A 298 -16.63 26.03 2.40
CA ASN A 298 -17.58 26.74 1.57
C ASN A 298 -17.35 26.42 0.09
N PRO A 299 -18.31 25.79 -0.61
CA PRO A 299 -18.15 25.44 -2.02
C PRO A 299 -17.99 26.65 -2.95
N LEU A 300 -18.35 27.86 -2.52
CA LEU A 300 -18.18 29.08 -3.33
C LEU A 300 -16.83 29.76 -3.16
N ILE A 301 -16.06 29.39 -2.12
CA ILE A 301 -14.75 29.98 -1.81
C ILE A 301 -13.68 28.91 -2.01
N GLY A 302 -13.67 27.88 -1.18
CA GLY A 302 -12.76 26.74 -1.30
C GLY A 302 -11.28 27.12 -1.36
N PHE A 303 -10.49 26.30 -2.04
CA PHE A 303 -9.04 26.41 -2.13
C PHE A 303 -8.54 27.00 -3.45
N ASP A 304 -9.39 27.06 -4.48
CA ASP A 304 -9.06 27.53 -5.82
C ASP A 304 -9.81 28.82 -6.16
N ALA A 305 -9.18 29.65 -7.01
CA ALA A 305 -9.72 30.93 -7.45
C ALA A 305 -10.95 30.72 -8.36
N GLY A 306 -12.08 30.38 -7.76
CA GLY A 306 -13.33 30.05 -8.46
C GLY A 306 -14.32 29.18 -7.68
N GLY A 307 -13.97 28.66 -6.49
CA GLY A 307 -14.89 27.82 -5.70
C GLY A 307 -15.11 26.44 -6.31
N GLY A 308 -14.03 25.77 -6.70
CA GLY A 308 -14.06 24.44 -7.29
C GLY A 308 -13.71 23.34 -6.31
N THR A 309 -12.75 23.53 -5.40
CA THR A 309 -12.31 22.49 -4.45
C THR A 309 -12.47 22.95 -3.01
N TYR A 310 -13.14 22.16 -2.19
CA TYR A 310 -13.42 22.47 -0.78
C TYR A 310 -13.47 21.19 0.05
N PHE A 311 -13.45 21.33 1.37
CA PHE A 311 -13.74 20.23 2.28
C PHE A 311 -15.25 20.05 2.46
N ASP A 312 -15.77 18.88 2.11
CA ASP A 312 -17.13 18.48 2.46
C ASP A 312 -17.13 17.87 3.86
N TRP A 313 -17.71 18.60 4.81
CA TRP A 313 -17.79 18.21 6.21
C TRP A 313 -19.22 17.82 6.59
N ASN A 314 -19.41 16.56 6.96
CA ASN A 314 -20.67 16.08 7.51
C ASN A 314 -20.58 15.98 9.04
N GLY A 315 -21.08 17.00 9.73
CA GLY A 315 -21.09 17.04 11.20
C GLY A 315 -21.94 15.96 11.88
N THR A 316 -22.85 15.29 11.16
CA THR A 316 -23.65 14.17 11.72
C THR A 316 -22.85 12.87 11.73
N SER A 317 -22.20 12.54 10.60
CA SER A 317 -21.37 11.33 10.50
C SER A 317 -19.93 11.57 10.99
N ARG A 318 -19.55 12.82 11.24
CA ARG A 318 -18.20 13.26 11.60
C ARG A 318 -17.15 12.90 10.55
N THR A 319 -17.58 12.96 9.29
CA THR A 319 -16.80 12.57 8.12
C THR A 319 -16.36 13.80 7.35
N LEU A 320 -15.07 13.86 7.02
CA LEU A 320 -14.47 14.84 6.15
C LEU A 320 -14.10 14.19 4.81
N ALA A 321 -14.38 14.88 3.71
CA ALA A 321 -13.94 14.51 2.37
C ALA A 321 -13.40 15.74 1.63
N LEU A 322 -12.54 15.53 0.63
CA LEU A 322 -12.22 16.57 -0.34
C LEU A 322 -13.19 16.45 -1.51
N VAL A 323 -13.84 17.54 -1.88
CA VAL A 323 -14.76 17.57 -3.02
C VAL A 323 -14.28 18.61 -4.01
N THR A 324 -14.18 18.19 -5.27
CA THR A 324 -14.10 19.13 -6.40
C THR A 324 -15.49 19.23 -7.01
N ALA A 325 -16.14 20.38 -6.82
CA ALA A 325 -17.34 20.74 -7.52
C ALA A 325 -17.12 20.56 -9.02
N VAL A 326 -17.88 19.66 -9.62
CA VAL A 326 -17.93 19.55 -11.08
C VAL A 326 -18.60 20.84 -11.56
N PRO A 327 -17.92 21.66 -12.38
CA PRO A 327 -18.55 22.86 -12.92
C PRO A 327 -19.85 22.42 -13.58
N GLU A 328 -20.98 22.94 -13.10
CA GLU A 328 -22.24 22.69 -13.78
C GLU A 328 -22.02 23.08 -15.25
N PRO A 329 -22.38 22.22 -16.22
CA PRO A 329 -22.20 22.56 -17.62
C PRO A 329 -22.89 23.89 -17.83
N SER A 330 -22.10 24.91 -18.16
CA SER A 330 -22.62 26.29 -18.18
C SER A 330 -23.94 26.31 -18.94
N SER A 331 -24.96 27.00 -18.42
CA SER A 331 -26.26 27.08 -19.10
C SER A 331 -26.10 27.53 -20.55
N PHE A 332 -25.03 28.26 -20.87
CA PHE A 332 -24.60 28.61 -22.23
C PHE A 332 -24.17 27.41 -23.10
N ALA A 333 -23.46 26.43 -22.55
CA ALA A 333 -23.13 25.19 -23.25
C ALA A 333 -24.40 24.37 -23.55
N LEU A 334 -25.32 24.26 -22.58
CA LEU A 334 -26.61 23.59 -22.80
C LEU A 334 -27.47 24.33 -23.84
N LEU A 335 -27.53 25.66 -23.78
CA LEU A 335 -28.22 26.49 -24.77
C LEU A 335 -27.55 26.40 -26.15
N GLY A 336 -26.23 26.35 -26.22
CA GLY A 336 -25.47 26.22 -27.46
C GLY A 336 -25.73 24.90 -28.17
N VAL A 337 -25.75 23.78 -27.43
CA VAL A 337 -26.12 22.46 -27.96
C VAL A 337 -27.58 22.46 -28.40
N GLY A 338 -28.49 23.02 -27.59
CA GLY A 338 -29.91 23.14 -27.93
C GLY A 338 -30.15 23.95 -29.21
N MET A 339 -29.48 25.09 -29.36
CA MET A 339 -29.55 25.94 -30.55
C MET A 339 -28.98 25.24 -31.78
N THR A 340 -27.87 24.52 -31.63
CA THR A 340 -27.25 23.75 -32.73
C THR A 340 -28.18 22.62 -33.18
N ALA A 341 -28.79 21.89 -32.25
CA ALA A 341 -29.78 20.86 -32.54
C ALA A 341 -31.00 21.45 -33.27
N LEU A 342 -31.49 22.63 -32.84
CA LEU A 342 -32.59 23.35 -33.49
C LEU A 342 -32.25 23.71 -34.95
N VAL A 343 -31.04 24.20 -35.20
CA VAL A 343 -30.57 24.56 -36.55
C VAL A 343 -30.47 23.32 -37.45
N VAL A 344 -29.93 22.21 -36.95
CA VAL A 344 -29.86 20.95 -37.70
C VAL A 344 -31.26 20.42 -38.02
N PHE A 345 -32.18 20.46 -37.06
CA PHE A 345 -33.56 20.03 -37.26
C PHE A 345 -34.28 20.90 -38.30
N ARG A 346 -34.09 22.22 -38.24
CA ARG A 346 -34.65 23.16 -39.24
C ARG A 346 -34.08 22.90 -40.65
N ARG A 347 -32.79 22.60 -40.77
CA ARG A 347 -32.17 22.25 -42.06
C ARG A 347 -32.73 20.95 -42.64
N ARG A 348 -32.94 19.92 -41.81
CA ARG A 348 -33.53 18.65 -42.26
C ARG A 348 -34.99 18.77 -42.69
N ARG A 349 -35.77 19.68 -42.08
CA ARG A 349 -37.18 19.89 -42.48
C ARG A 349 -37.32 20.63 -43.83
N ASN A 350 -36.31 21.43 -44.19
CA ASN A 350 -36.33 22.23 -45.41
C ASN A 350 -35.61 21.56 -46.60
N ALA A 351 -35.02 20.38 -46.39
CA ALA A 351 -34.43 19.53 -47.42
C ALA A 351 -35.41 18.40 -47.76
#